data_AF-A0A7X7CAB9-F1
#
_entry.id   AF-A0A7X7CAB9-F1
#
_cell.length_a   1.000
_cell.length_b   1.000
_cell.length_c   1.000
_cell.angle_alpha   90.00
_cell.angle_beta   90.00
_cell.angle_gamma   90.00
#
_symmetry.space_group_name_H-M   'P 1'
#
loop_
_entity.id
_entity.type
_entity.pdbx_description
1 polymer ?
#
loop_
_entity_poly.entity_id
_entity_poly.type
_entity_poly.pdbx_seq_one_letter_code
_entity_poly.pdbx_strand_id
1 'polypeptide(L)'
;MGEQLKQALINAGVISKKDIEREKVKKRHLSKSAKIRDDQIRIVCEVCGKTAPDVEQYQHKNRLIQGKEWICIPCADEYCIDDQCRLTQQSSQAKSKMFIRQYGRTKKF
;
A
#
# COMPACT_ATOMS: atom_id res chain seq x y z
N MET A 1 2.63 38.34 14.58
CA MET A 1 1.54 38.90 13.73
C MET A 1 0.35 37.94 13.59
N GLY A 2 0.52 36.65 13.24
CA GLY A 2 -0.62 35.74 13.04
C GLY A 2 -1.44 35.38 14.29
N GLU A 3 -0.84 35.39 15.48
CA GLU A 3 -1.55 35.00 16.71
C GLU A 3 -2.49 36.08 17.26
N GLN A 4 -2.13 37.36 17.13
CA GLN A 4 -2.98 38.49 17.53
C GLN A 4 -4.25 38.58 16.67
N LEU A 5 -4.12 38.39 15.35
CA LEU A 5 -5.26 38.36 14.44
C LEU A 5 -6.21 37.20 14.78
N LYS A 6 -5.65 36.01 15.07
CA LYS A 6 -6.43 34.84 15.44
C LYS A 6 -7.20 35.03 16.76
N GLN A 7 -6.59 35.69 17.74
CA GLN A 7 -7.25 36.02 19.01
C GLN A 7 -8.36 37.07 18.81
N ALA A 8 -8.12 38.09 17.98
CA ALA A 8 -9.14 39.09 17.63
C ALA A 8 -10.38 38.46 16.97
N LEU A 9 -10.18 37.50 16.06
CA LEU A 9 -11.28 36.78 15.39
C LEU A 9 -12.08 35.87 16.34
N ILE A 10 -11.44 35.28 17.35
CA ILE A 10 -12.12 34.49 18.39
C ILE A 10 -12.95 35.41 19.29
N ASN A 11 -12.38 36.55 19.70
CA ASN A 11 -13.06 37.52 20.55
C ASN A 11 -14.23 38.21 19.83
N ALA A 12 -14.14 38.39 18.51
CA ALA A 12 -15.22 38.89 17.67
C ALA A 12 -16.34 37.85 17.39
N GLY A 13 -16.21 36.62 17.91
CA GLY A 13 -17.22 35.56 17.74
C GLY A 13 -17.28 34.95 16.33
N VAL A 14 -16.37 35.35 15.43
CA VAL A 14 -16.32 34.88 14.04
C VAL A 14 -15.82 33.43 13.95
N ILE A 15 -14.97 33.01 14.90
CA ILE A 15 -14.41 31.66 14.94
C ILE A 15 -14.47 31.12 16.38
N SER A 16 -15.05 29.95 16.58
CA SER A 16 -15.05 29.27 17.89
C SER A 16 -13.75 28.49 18.11
N LYS A 17 -13.29 28.45 19.37
CA LYS A 17 -12.18 27.58 19.80
C LYS A 17 -12.44 26.10 19.45
N LYS A 18 -13.70 25.66 19.52
CA LYS A 18 -14.12 24.30 19.17
C LYS A 18 -13.93 23.99 17.69
N ASP A 19 -14.16 24.96 16.80
CA ASP A 19 -14.02 24.75 15.36
C ASP A 19 -12.56 24.66 14.94
N ILE A 20 -11.67 25.44 15.60
CA ILE A 20 -10.22 25.35 15.41
C ILE A 20 -9.70 23.97 15.83
N GLU A 21 -10.23 23.43 16.93
CA GLU A 21 -9.85 22.10 17.42
C GLU A 21 -10.34 20.99 16.49
N ARG A 22 -11.60 21.06 16.02
CA ARG A 22 -12.15 20.16 14.99
C ARG A 22 -11.34 20.19 13.69
N GLU A 23 -10.99 21.38 13.22
CA GLU A 23 -10.11 21.57 12.05
C GLU A 23 -8.75 20.89 12.22
N LYS A 24 -8.12 21.05 13.39
CA LYS A 24 -6.83 20.39 13.69
C LYS A 24 -6.94 18.87 13.69
N VAL A 25 -7.99 18.32 14.32
CA VAL A 25 -8.27 16.88 14.33
C VAL A 25 -8.48 16.38 12.90
N LYS A 26 -9.32 17.06 12.11
CA LYS A 26 -9.59 16.71 10.71
C LYS A 26 -8.32 16.71 9.86
N LYS A 27 -7.47 17.74 9.99
CA LYS A 27 -6.16 17.82 9.29
C LYS A 27 -5.22 16.68 9.68
N ARG A 28 -5.20 16.27 10.95
CA ARG A 28 -4.38 15.13 11.43
C ARG A 28 -4.86 13.78 10.88
N HIS A 29 -6.17 13.59 10.74
CA HIS A 29 -6.73 12.37 10.14
C HIS A 29 -6.54 12.33 8.61
N LEU A 30 -6.71 13.48 7.93
CA LEU A 30 -6.52 13.58 6.48
C LEU A 30 -5.05 13.41 6.07
N SER A 31 -4.09 13.95 6.83
CA SER A 31 -2.66 13.79 6.52
C SER A 31 -2.19 12.34 6.63
N LYS A 32 -2.73 11.56 7.57
CA LYS A 32 -2.50 10.11 7.63
C LYS A 32 -3.10 9.40 6.42
N SER A 33 -4.31 9.78 6.01
CA SER A 33 -4.97 9.15 4.86
C SER A 33 -4.29 9.48 3.52
N ALA A 34 -3.72 10.67 3.36
CA ALA A 34 -2.98 11.05 2.16
C ALA A 34 -1.68 10.25 2.01
N LYS A 35 -1.00 9.93 3.13
CA LYS A 35 0.21 9.09 3.14
C LYS A 35 -0.04 7.64 2.70
N ILE A 36 -1.29 7.17 2.76
CA ILE A 36 -1.70 5.82 2.33
C ILE A 36 -1.88 5.75 0.80
N ARG A 37 -2.07 6.89 0.10
CA ARG A 37 -2.36 6.91 -1.34
C ARG A 37 -1.15 6.63 -2.24
N ASP A 38 0.07 6.99 -1.83
CA ASP A 38 1.29 6.72 -2.63
C ASP A 38 1.71 5.24 -2.59
N ASP A 39 1.32 4.51 -1.53
CA ASP A 39 1.57 3.08 -1.36
C ASP A 39 0.31 2.26 -1.70
N GLN A 40 -0.33 2.48 -2.87
CA GLN A 40 -1.46 1.64 -3.28
C GLN A 40 -0.98 0.20 -3.51
N ILE A 41 -1.07 -0.61 -2.45
CA ILE A 41 -0.72 -2.02 -2.47
C ILE A 41 -1.58 -2.68 -3.54
N ARG A 42 -0.94 -3.25 -4.55
CA ARG A 42 -1.65 -4.05 -5.55
C ARG A 42 -2.01 -5.39 -4.93
N ILE A 43 -3.30 -5.69 -4.90
CA ILE A 43 -3.85 -6.91 -4.30
C ILE A 43 -4.51 -7.82 -5.33
N VAL A 44 -4.56 -7.45 -6.60
CA VAL A 44 -5.20 -8.26 -7.65
C VAL A 44 -4.13 -8.96 -8.47
N CYS A 45 -4.25 -10.27 -8.61
CA CYS A 45 -3.38 -11.08 -9.46
C CYS A 45 -3.82 -10.96 -10.92
N GLU A 46 -2.89 -10.62 -11.83
CA GLU A 46 -3.15 -10.48 -13.27
C GLU A 46 -3.33 -11.84 -13.97
N VAL A 47 -2.86 -12.92 -13.35
CA VAL A 47 -2.99 -14.28 -13.89
C VAL A 47 -4.39 -14.83 -13.67
N CYS A 48 -4.85 -14.88 -12.41
CA CYS A 48 -6.15 -15.47 -12.06
C CYS A 48 -7.27 -14.44 -11.81
N GLY A 49 -6.97 -13.14 -11.81
CA GLY A 49 -7.95 -12.07 -11.60
C GLY A 49 -8.45 -11.93 -10.16
N LYS A 50 -7.99 -12.78 -9.24
CA LYS A 50 -8.46 -12.78 -7.85
C LYS A 50 -7.72 -11.75 -7.02
N THR A 51 -8.44 -11.19 -6.05
CA THR A 51 -7.85 -10.41 -4.98
C THR A 51 -7.18 -11.35 -3.98
N ALA A 52 -5.88 -11.17 -3.74
CA ALA A 52 -5.10 -11.99 -2.84
C ALA A 52 -4.10 -11.15 -2.02
N PRO A 53 -3.83 -11.53 -0.75
CA PRO A 53 -3.04 -10.74 0.19
C PRO A 53 -1.51 -10.93 0.04
N ASP A 54 -1.09 -11.69 -0.96
CA ASP A 54 0.24 -12.22 -1.27
C ASP A 54 0.74 -11.82 -2.67
N VAL A 55 0.07 -10.87 -3.33
CA VAL A 55 0.43 -10.42 -4.67
C VAL A 55 1.72 -9.60 -4.64
N GLU A 56 2.69 -10.00 -5.47
CA GLU A 56 3.97 -9.32 -5.64
C GLU A 56 4.27 -9.12 -7.14
N GLN A 57 5.19 -8.21 -7.43
CA GLN A 57 5.66 -7.98 -8.79
C GLN A 57 6.83 -8.92 -9.13
N TYR A 58 6.73 -9.60 -10.26
CA TYR A 58 7.73 -10.52 -10.80
C TYR A 58 8.19 -10.08 -12.18
N GLN A 59 9.50 -9.95 -12.37
CA GLN A 59 10.09 -9.77 -13.69
C GLN A 59 10.54 -11.12 -14.24
N HIS A 60 9.63 -11.82 -14.91
CA HIS A 60 9.89 -13.16 -15.45
C HIS A 60 9.85 -13.19 -16.98
N LYS A 61 10.41 -14.26 -17.56
CA LYS A 61 10.40 -14.52 -19.01
C LYS A 61 9.48 -15.67 -19.43
N ASN A 62 8.58 -16.11 -18.54
CA ASN A 62 7.61 -17.16 -18.88
C ASN A 62 6.68 -16.67 -20.00
N ARG A 63 6.61 -17.44 -21.09
CA ARG A 63 5.84 -17.11 -22.30
C ARG A 63 4.33 -17.29 -22.12
N LEU A 64 3.88 -18.16 -21.22
CA LEU A 64 2.45 -18.47 -21.03
C LEU A 64 1.67 -17.30 -20.42
N ILE A 65 2.34 -16.49 -19.61
CA ILE A 65 1.76 -15.37 -18.87
C ILE A 65 2.50 -14.07 -19.22
N GLN A 66 2.89 -13.92 -20.48
CA GLN A 66 3.62 -12.76 -20.95
C GLN A 66 2.85 -11.46 -20.66
N GLY A 67 3.55 -10.46 -20.12
CA GLY A 67 2.99 -9.15 -19.79
C GLY A 67 2.20 -9.10 -18.48
N LYS A 68 2.10 -10.21 -17.75
CA LYS A 68 1.55 -10.25 -16.39
C LYS A 68 2.69 -10.21 -15.40
N GLU A 69 2.76 -9.19 -14.57
CA GLU A 69 3.85 -9.01 -13.61
C GLU A 69 3.36 -9.08 -12.17
N TRP A 70 2.10 -8.77 -11.91
CA TRP A 70 1.52 -8.81 -10.56
C TRP A 70 0.84 -10.15 -10.31
N ILE A 71 1.50 -11.00 -9.52
CA ILE A 71 1.15 -12.42 -9.43
C ILE A 71 1.07 -12.83 -7.94
N CYS A 72 0.05 -13.60 -7.57
CA CYS A 72 -0.04 -14.24 -6.26
C CYS A 72 0.84 -15.49 -6.18
N ILE A 73 1.16 -15.96 -4.98
CA ILE A 73 2.02 -17.12 -4.75
C ILE A 73 1.53 -18.37 -5.51
N PRO A 74 0.22 -18.75 -5.44
CA PRO A 74 -0.25 -19.96 -6.12
C PRO A 74 -0.01 -19.92 -7.63
N CYS A 75 -0.28 -18.78 -8.28
CA CYS A 75 -0.02 -18.63 -9.70
C CYS A 75 1.48 -18.59 -10.00
N ALA A 76 2.28 -17.93 -9.15
CA ALA A 76 3.72 -17.91 -9.34
C ALA A 76 4.32 -19.33 -9.24
N ASP A 77 3.79 -20.17 -8.35
CA ASP A 77 4.20 -21.58 -8.21
C ASP A 77 3.68 -22.46 -9.36
N GLU A 78 2.43 -22.29 -9.78
CA GLU A 78 1.82 -23.03 -10.92
C GLU A 78 2.58 -22.79 -12.23
N TYR A 79 3.03 -21.55 -12.47
CA TYR A 79 3.81 -21.18 -13.65
C TYR A 79 5.33 -21.30 -13.44
N CYS A 80 5.77 -21.95 -12.36
CA CYS A 80 7.17 -22.21 -12.06
C CYS A 80 8.05 -20.95 -12.13
N ILE A 81 7.55 -19.82 -11.63
CA ILE A 81 8.25 -18.53 -11.63
C ILE A 81 9.16 -18.47 -10.41
N ASP A 82 10.46 -18.36 -10.63
CA ASP A 82 11.42 -18.26 -9.55
C ASP A 82 11.21 -16.99 -8.71
N ASP A 83 11.29 -17.12 -7.39
CA ASP A 83 11.15 -15.98 -6.47
C ASP A 83 12.33 -15.01 -6.52
N GLN A 84 13.47 -15.40 -7.11
CA GLN A 84 14.58 -14.49 -7.40
C GLN A 84 14.17 -13.34 -8.33
N CYS A 85 13.22 -13.60 -9.23
CA CYS A 85 12.65 -12.61 -10.15
C CYS A 85 11.69 -11.62 -9.46
N ARG A 86 11.39 -11.81 -8.17
CA ARG A 86 10.52 -10.92 -7.40
C ARG A 86 11.19 -9.57 -7.15
N LEU A 87 10.49 -8.49 -7.50
CA LEU A 87 10.96 -7.12 -7.32
C LEU A 87 10.46 -6.48 -6.02
N THR A 88 9.25 -6.84 -5.58
CA THR A 88 8.59 -6.21 -4.44
C THR A 88 8.46 -7.12 -3.22
N GLN A 89 8.28 -6.50 -2.05
CA GLN A 89 7.94 -7.14 -0.79
C GLN A 89 6.79 -6.39 -0.10
N GLN A 90 5.75 -6.07 -0.88
CA GLN A 90 4.68 -5.17 -0.44
C GLN A 90 3.54 -5.88 0.28
N SER A 91 3.34 -7.16 -0.03
CA SER A 91 2.19 -7.93 0.41
C SER A 91 2.21 -8.13 1.93
N SER A 92 1.03 -8.37 2.50
CA SER A 92 0.90 -8.62 3.94
C SER A 92 1.67 -9.87 4.38
N GLN A 93 1.68 -10.92 3.54
CA GLN A 93 2.43 -12.14 3.81
C GLN A 93 3.96 -11.91 3.74
N ALA A 94 4.43 -11.10 2.79
CA ALA A 94 5.85 -10.78 2.67
C ALA A 94 6.35 -9.92 3.84
N LYS A 95 5.55 -8.95 4.28
CA LYS A 95 5.86 -8.12 5.46
C LYS A 95 5.84 -8.91 6.77
N SER A 96 4.95 -9.90 6.90
CA SER A 96 4.84 -10.76 8.08
C SER A 96 5.81 -11.95 8.08
N LYS A 97 6.70 -12.06 7.09
CA LYS A 97 7.64 -13.20 6.91
C LYS A 97 6.95 -14.56 6.72
N MET A 98 5.67 -14.57 6.35
CA MET A 98 4.88 -15.77 6.06
C MET A 98 4.78 -16.07 4.56
N PHE A 99 5.53 -15.33 3.74
CA PHE A 99 5.59 -15.54 2.30
C PHE A 99 6.42 -16.78 2.00
N ILE A 100 5.74 -17.92 1.80
CA ILE A 100 6.36 -19.23 1.58
C ILE A 100 5.99 -19.68 0.17
N ARG A 101 6.99 -20.06 -0.62
CA ARG A 101 6.82 -20.60 -1.98
C ARG A 101 6.86 -22.13 -1.93
N GLN A 102 6.01 -22.77 -2.73
CA GLN A 102 6.08 -24.22 -2.95
C GLN A 102 7.08 -24.55 -4.05
N TYR A 103 7.22 -23.67 -5.04
CA TYR A 103 8.18 -23.82 -6.13
C TYR A 103 9.44 -22.99 -5.87
N GLY A 104 10.59 -23.67 -5.88
CA GLY A 104 11.90 -23.03 -5.73
C GLY A 104 12.15 -22.44 -4.34
N ARG A 105 13.21 -21.63 -4.23
CA ARG A 105 13.61 -21.01 -2.97
C ARG A 105 12.97 -19.64 -2.83
N THR A 106 12.32 -19.38 -1.71
CA THR A 106 11.86 -18.03 -1.38
C THR A 106 13.05 -17.07 -1.21
N LYS A 107 13.03 -15.96 -1.96
CA LYS A 107 13.98 -14.86 -1.83
C LYS A 107 13.83 -14.21 -0.47
N LYS A 108 14.95 -14.05 0.23
CA LYS A 108 15.03 -13.23 1.43
C LYS A 108 15.30 -11.79 1.00
N PHE A 109 14.44 -10.89 1.45
CA PHE A 109 14.60 -9.45 1.30
C PHE A 109 15.37 -8.86 2.48
#